data_AF-A0A7C0YJ17-F1
#
_entry.id   AF-A0A7C0YJ17-F1
#
_cell.length_a   1.000
_cell.length_b   1.000
_cell.length_c   1.000
_cell.angle_alpha   90.00
_cell.angle_beta   90.00
_cell.angle_gamma   90.00
#
_symmetry.space_group_name_H-M   'P 1'
#
loop_
_entity.id
_entity.type
_entity.pdbx_description
1 polymer ?
#
loop_
_entity_poly.entity_id
_entity_poly.type
_entity_poly.pdbx_seq_one_letter_code
_entity_poly.pdbx_strand_id
1 'polypeptide(L)'
;MGEEVLKAYIFMDSPAYLPGDLIKVGFSVINYLSDVKEVEYDLRLSLNEKEFWSERGKIFLIRGEEKVLEWGLNLPFKTGILKAIATFSWVGGKLLAEKTARVSEPPDNPVRLIMVWHQHQPPSYLPNGRYKWDYPFRWVWYNLFNGGYTGGPYYVHAKLLLKYGDVKTVQHLSPSLLKQWVDAIENGYRLETGEYYDQDSREVKMVREALKMFKELSKNGTIELLTSVYAHTISGYLVSKYGMLDVVEEELELGYDITKAVFGVDAKGVWTPEMAWDQQLVEVYSRKGFEYTIL
;
A
#
# COMPACT_ATOMS: atom_id res chain seq x y z
N MET A 1 4.59 9.36 30.21
CA MET A 1 5.99 9.78 30.44
C MET A 1 6.86 8.81 29.67
N GLY A 2 7.52 9.26 28.60
CA GLY A 2 8.44 8.41 27.85
C GLY A 2 9.75 8.28 28.61
N GLU A 3 10.36 7.09 28.61
CA GLU A 3 11.70 6.90 29.16
C GLU A 3 12.69 7.82 28.44
N GLU A 4 13.51 8.55 29.21
CA GLU A 4 14.64 9.31 28.67
C GLU A 4 15.73 8.31 28.26
N VAL A 5 15.68 7.86 27.00
CA VAL A 5 16.64 6.90 26.44
C VAL A 5 17.08 7.31 25.04
N LEU A 6 18.29 6.93 24.64
CA LEU A 6 18.63 6.86 23.23
C LEU A 6 17.90 5.66 22.61
N LYS A 7 17.24 5.88 21.47
CA LYS A 7 16.67 4.79 20.67
C LYS A 7 17.47 4.67 19.39
N ALA A 8 17.75 3.44 18.99
CA ALA A 8 18.35 3.16 17.69
C ALA A 8 17.70 1.95 17.05
N TYR A 9 17.62 1.98 15.72
CA TYR A 9 17.12 0.88 14.91
C TYR A 9 17.97 0.74 13.67
N ILE A 10 18.36 -0.50 13.36
CA ILE A 10 18.97 -0.85 12.08
C ILE A 10 17.85 -1.06 11.07
N PHE A 11 18.04 -0.56 9.86
CA PHE A 11 17.20 -0.88 8.73
C PHE A 11 18.01 -1.50 7.61
N MET A 12 17.27 -2.25 6.79
CA MET A 12 17.70 -2.98 5.61
C MET A 12 16.55 -2.77 4.62
N ASP A 13 16.86 -2.53 3.36
CA ASP A 13 15.87 -2.25 2.30
C ASP A 13 15.03 -3.47 1.89
N SER A 14 15.44 -4.68 2.24
CA SER A 14 14.68 -5.90 2.01
C SER A 14 14.81 -6.88 3.20
N PRO A 15 13.77 -7.71 3.47
CA PRO A 15 13.90 -8.82 4.41
C PRO A 15 14.71 -10.01 3.85
N ALA A 16 14.96 -10.04 2.53
CA ALA A 16 15.71 -11.10 1.87
C ALA A 16 16.46 -10.60 0.62
N TYR A 17 17.55 -11.27 0.26
CA TYR A 17 18.45 -10.89 -0.82
C TYR A 17 18.92 -12.11 -1.62
N LEU A 18 19.37 -11.87 -2.84
CA LEU A 18 20.15 -12.81 -3.63
C LEU A 18 21.65 -12.61 -3.37
N PRO A 19 22.47 -13.65 -3.55
CA PRO A 19 23.93 -13.52 -3.53
C PRO A 19 24.42 -12.49 -4.55
N GLY A 20 25.25 -11.55 -4.11
CA GLY A 20 25.78 -10.49 -4.97
C GLY A 20 24.90 -9.24 -5.09
N ASP A 21 23.71 -9.22 -4.49
CA ASP A 21 22.83 -8.04 -4.51
C ASP A 21 23.53 -6.78 -3.96
N LEU A 22 23.24 -5.63 -4.57
CA LEU A 22 23.50 -4.33 -3.98
C LEU A 22 22.41 -4.05 -2.94
N ILE A 23 22.80 -3.97 -1.67
CA ILE A 23 21.87 -3.74 -0.56
C ILE A 23 22.04 -2.36 0.04
N LYS A 24 20.96 -1.83 0.61
CA LYS A 24 21.02 -0.67 1.50
C LYS A 24 20.85 -1.11 2.94
N VAL A 25 21.82 -0.74 3.76
CA VAL A 25 21.76 -0.92 5.20
C VAL A 25 22.06 0.39 5.89
N GLY A 26 21.44 0.61 7.03
CA GLY A 26 21.66 1.82 7.79
C GLY A 26 21.11 1.70 9.19
N PHE A 27 21.21 2.80 9.91
CA PHE A 27 20.53 2.93 11.19
C PHE A 27 19.95 4.32 11.33
N SER A 28 18.97 4.43 12.22
CA SER A 28 18.54 5.69 12.77
C SER A 28 18.79 5.70 14.27
N VAL A 29 19.21 6.85 14.81
CA VAL A 29 19.36 7.10 16.24
C VAL A 29 18.59 8.35 16.62
N ILE A 30 17.78 8.26 17.66
CA ILE A 30 16.99 9.36 18.21
C ILE A 30 17.39 9.61 19.66
N ASN A 31 17.72 10.85 19.99
CA ASN A 31 18.07 11.25 21.35
C ASN A 31 16.85 11.78 22.12
N TYR A 32 16.31 11.01 23.08
CA TYR A 32 15.28 11.49 24.01
C TYR A 32 15.85 11.98 25.35
N LEU A 33 17.18 11.95 25.53
CA LEU A 33 17.84 12.44 26.73
C LEU A 33 17.81 13.97 26.77
N SER A 34 17.92 14.52 27.98
CA SER A 34 17.80 15.97 28.22
C SER A 34 18.96 16.80 27.66
N ASP A 35 20.11 16.18 27.39
CA ASP A 35 21.36 16.81 26.95
C ASP A 35 21.82 16.38 25.54
N VAL A 36 22.75 17.15 24.97
CA VAL A 36 23.39 16.82 23.69
C VAL A 36 24.28 15.60 23.89
N LYS A 37 24.17 14.61 22.99
CA LYS A 37 24.98 13.40 23.03
C LYS A 37 25.95 13.34 21.85
N GLU A 38 27.23 13.15 22.17
CA GLU A 38 28.19 12.55 21.24
C GLU A 38 28.04 11.03 21.34
N VAL A 39 27.62 10.42 20.24
CA VAL A 39 27.41 8.97 20.13
C VAL A 39 28.42 8.41 19.15
N GLU A 40 29.31 7.54 19.64
CA GLU A 40 30.17 6.72 18.81
C GLU A 40 29.40 5.50 18.33
N TYR A 41 29.55 5.13 17.07
CA TYR A 41 28.92 3.95 16.51
C TYR A 41 29.94 3.00 15.87
N ASP A 42 29.63 1.71 15.93
CA ASP A 42 30.33 0.61 15.25
C ASP A 42 29.28 -0.32 14.63
N LEU A 43 29.08 -0.20 13.32
CA LEU A 43 28.17 -1.02 12.54
C LEU A 43 28.97 -2.11 11.82
N ARG A 44 28.57 -3.36 11.99
CA ARG A 44 29.23 -4.53 11.40
C ARG A 44 28.24 -5.40 10.66
N LEU A 45 28.64 -5.87 9.49
CA LEU A 45 27.88 -6.81 8.67
C LEU A 45 28.62 -8.13 8.58
N SER A 46 27.89 -9.20 8.83
CA SER A 46 28.39 -10.57 8.70
C SER A 46 27.43 -11.43 7.90
N LEU A 47 27.98 -12.39 7.17
CA LEU A 47 27.23 -13.41 6.46
C LEU A 47 27.71 -14.78 6.95
N ASN A 48 26.80 -15.58 7.51
CA ASN A 48 27.15 -16.83 8.21
C ASN A 48 28.26 -16.62 9.25
N GLU A 49 28.08 -15.61 10.10
CA GLU A 49 29.02 -15.23 11.19
C GLU A 49 30.39 -14.74 10.73
N LYS A 50 30.66 -14.70 9.41
CA LYS A 50 31.87 -14.10 8.85
C LYS A 50 31.63 -12.64 8.54
N GLU A 51 32.29 -11.75 9.29
CA GLU A 51 32.31 -10.31 9.00
C GLU A 51 32.90 -10.08 7.60
N PHE A 52 32.24 -9.23 6.82
CA PHE A 52 32.70 -8.84 5.49
C PHE A 52 32.73 -7.32 5.30
N TRP A 53 32.12 -6.56 6.20
CA TRP A 53 32.12 -5.10 6.16
C TRP A 53 31.85 -4.51 7.55
N SER A 54 32.45 -3.35 7.83
CA SER A 54 32.21 -2.58 9.04
C SER A 54 32.40 -1.08 8.80
N GLU A 55 31.66 -0.25 9.51
CA GLU A 55 31.81 1.20 9.52
C GLU A 55 31.78 1.73 10.95
N ARG A 56 32.62 2.74 11.22
CA ARG A 56 32.71 3.39 12.53
C ARG A 56 32.74 4.88 12.38
N GLY A 57 32.09 5.57 13.30
CA GLY A 57 32.10 7.03 13.30
C GLY A 57 31.47 7.62 14.54
N LYS A 58 31.22 8.92 14.47
CA LYS A 58 30.63 9.70 15.54
C LYS A 58 29.49 10.54 15.00
N ILE A 59 28.42 10.64 15.78
CA ILE A 59 27.31 11.55 15.52
C ILE A 59 27.03 12.39 16.77
N PHE A 60 26.68 13.64 16.55
CA PHE A 60 26.18 14.54 17.59
C PHE A 60 24.66 14.63 17.46
N LEU A 61 23.94 14.47 18.56
CA LEU A 61 22.49 14.50 18.61
C LEU A 61 22.00 15.46 19.69
N ILE A 62 21.24 16.49 19.32
CA ILE A 62 20.49 17.30 20.29
C ILE A 62 19.21 16.58 20.72
N ARG A 63 18.57 17.05 21.80
CA ARG A 63 17.31 16.47 22.29
C ARG A 63 16.22 16.52 21.20
N GLY A 64 15.61 15.38 20.94
CA GLY A 64 14.56 15.19 19.94
C GLY A 64 15.07 15.04 18.50
N GLU A 65 16.38 15.17 18.26
CA GLU A 65 16.96 14.97 16.93
C GLU A 65 17.03 13.49 16.57
N GLU A 66 16.69 13.19 15.32
CA GLU A 66 16.91 11.92 14.66
C GLU A 66 18.04 12.06 13.64
N LYS A 67 19.03 11.17 13.67
CA LYS A 67 20.02 11.03 12.60
C LYS A 67 19.92 9.67 11.94
N VAL A 68 19.88 9.70 10.61
CA VAL A 68 19.84 8.53 9.74
C VAL A 68 21.13 8.46 8.93
N LEU A 69 21.81 7.32 8.98
CA LEU A 69 22.98 7.01 8.16
C LEU A 69 22.68 5.76 7.34
N GLU A 70 23.02 5.77 6.04
CA GLU A 70 22.75 4.70 5.08
C GLU A 70 23.99 4.45 4.22
N TRP A 71 24.24 3.18 3.92
CA TRP A 71 25.32 2.72 3.03
C TRP A 71 24.77 1.73 2.00
N GLY A 72 25.26 1.85 0.77
CA GLY A 72 25.05 0.88 -0.30
C GLY A 72 26.26 -0.04 -0.44
N LEU A 73 26.06 -1.36 -0.42
CA LEU A 73 27.16 -2.33 -0.52
C LEU A 73 26.74 -3.61 -1.24
N ASN A 74 27.70 -4.24 -1.94
CA ASN A 74 27.46 -5.52 -2.60
C ASN A 74 27.62 -6.66 -1.60
N LEU A 75 26.65 -7.56 -1.57
CA LEU A 75 26.74 -8.79 -0.78
C LEU A 75 27.80 -9.74 -1.35
N PRO A 76 28.46 -10.55 -0.50
CA PRO A 76 29.23 -11.68 -0.98
C PRO A 76 28.35 -12.63 -1.82
N PHE A 77 28.93 -13.26 -2.84
CA PHE A 77 28.27 -14.32 -3.64
C PHE A 77 28.16 -15.63 -2.84
N LYS A 78 27.42 -15.60 -1.73
CA LYS A 78 27.13 -16.74 -0.86
C LYS A 78 25.72 -16.63 -0.29
N THR A 79 25.09 -17.78 -0.07
CA THR A 79 23.83 -17.87 0.68
C THR A 79 24.12 -17.89 2.18
N GLY A 80 23.12 -17.52 2.99
CA GLY A 80 23.27 -17.50 4.43
C GLY A 80 22.32 -16.58 5.18
N ILE A 81 22.65 -16.35 6.45
CA ILE A 81 22.02 -15.32 7.27
C ILE A 81 22.92 -14.08 7.24
N LEU A 82 22.40 -13.00 6.67
CA LEU A 82 22.99 -11.68 6.78
C LEU A 82 22.61 -11.12 8.16
N LYS A 83 23.61 -10.65 8.89
CA LYS A 83 23.44 -10.07 10.23
C LYS A 83 24.14 -8.72 10.28
N ALA A 84 23.37 -7.68 10.62
CA ALA A 84 23.86 -6.35 10.93
C ALA A 84 23.79 -6.13 12.44
N ILE A 85 24.91 -5.71 13.03
CA ILE A 85 25.02 -5.37 14.44
C ILE A 85 25.57 -3.96 14.54
N ALA A 86 24.87 -3.07 15.22
CA ALA A 86 25.31 -1.72 15.49
C ALA A 86 25.45 -1.54 17.01
N THR A 87 26.65 -1.14 17.43
CA THR A 87 26.90 -0.72 18.80
C THR A 87 26.96 0.80 18.83
N PHE A 88 26.19 1.41 19.71
CA PHE A 88 26.20 2.85 19.98
C PHE A 88 26.68 3.09 21.40
N SER A 89 27.67 3.95 21.59
CA SER A 89 28.25 4.25 22.90
C SER A 89 28.30 5.75 23.12
N TRP A 90 27.96 6.20 24.33
CA TRP A 90 28.03 7.60 24.73
C TRP A 90 28.40 7.70 26.22
N VAL A 91 28.68 8.91 26.69
CA VAL A 91 28.93 9.13 28.12
C VAL A 91 27.67 8.80 28.92
N GLY A 92 27.75 7.72 29.70
CA GLY A 92 26.65 7.25 30.56
C GLY A 92 25.80 6.12 29.97
N GLY A 93 26.14 5.57 28.80
CA GLY A 93 25.41 4.43 28.29
C GLY A 93 25.93 3.79 27.01
N LYS A 94 25.34 2.64 26.70
CA LYS A 94 25.60 1.86 25.49
C LYS A 94 24.29 1.23 25.03
N LEU A 95 24.11 1.16 23.72
CA LEU A 95 22.97 0.52 23.07
C LEU A 95 23.47 -0.44 21.99
N LEU A 96 22.82 -1.60 21.90
CA LEU A 96 23.05 -2.57 20.84
C LEU A 96 21.78 -2.67 20.01
N ALA A 97 21.91 -2.58 18.69
CA ALA A 97 20.85 -2.89 17.76
C ALA A 97 21.31 -4.02 16.84
N GLU A 98 20.38 -4.89 16.47
CA GLU A 98 20.62 -6.03 15.59
C GLU A 98 19.49 -6.13 14.56
N LYS A 99 19.84 -6.50 13.33
CA LYS A 99 18.88 -6.90 12.30
C LYS A 99 19.43 -8.03 11.47
N THR A 100 18.56 -8.96 11.10
CA THR A 100 18.90 -10.10 10.24
C THR A 100 18.06 -10.11 8.97
N ALA A 101 18.64 -10.60 7.88
CA ALA A 101 17.96 -10.89 6.62
C ALA A 101 18.47 -12.21 6.04
N ARG A 102 17.69 -12.82 5.15
CA ARG A 102 18.10 -14.05 4.45
C ARG A 102 18.80 -13.73 3.15
N VAL A 103 19.92 -14.39 2.86
CA VAL A 103 20.54 -14.40 1.53
C VAL A 103 20.36 -15.80 0.95
N SER A 104 19.63 -15.95 -0.14
CA SER A 104 19.32 -17.26 -0.71
C SER A 104 19.27 -17.20 -2.22
N GLU A 105 19.65 -18.30 -2.87
CA GLU A 105 19.37 -18.48 -4.29
C GLU A 105 17.85 -18.48 -4.54
N PRO A 106 17.40 -18.06 -5.73
CA PRO A 106 16.01 -18.22 -6.11
C PRO A 106 15.66 -19.73 -6.08
N PRO A 107 14.45 -20.09 -5.64
CA PRO A 107 14.03 -21.48 -5.67
C PRO A 107 13.92 -21.98 -7.11
N ASP A 108 14.29 -23.24 -7.36
CA ASP A 108 14.15 -23.89 -8.68
C ASP A 108 12.71 -23.82 -9.21
N ASN A 109 11.73 -23.87 -8.30
CA ASN A 109 10.31 -23.74 -8.58
C ASN A 109 9.72 -22.57 -7.76
N PRO A 110 9.64 -21.36 -8.32
CA PRO A 110 9.08 -20.23 -7.60
C PRO A 110 7.58 -20.40 -7.36
N VAL A 111 7.13 -20.03 -6.17
CA VAL A 111 5.71 -19.91 -5.86
C VAL A 111 5.11 -18.81 -6.73
N ARG A 112 4.03 -19.12 -7.45
CA ARG A 112 3.24 -18.10 -8.13
C ARG A 112 2.36 -17.41 -7.09
N LEU A 113 2.61 -16.13 -6.86
CA LEU A 113 1.85 -15.30 -5.93
C LEU A 113 0.93 -14.36 -6.71
N ILE A 114 -0.37 -14.39 -6.40
CA ILE A 114 -1.33 -13.41 -6.88
C ILE A 114 -1.79 -12.61 -5.66
N MET A 115 -1.54 -11.30 -5.69
CA MET A 115 -2.03 -10.37 -4.66
C MET A 115 -3.22 -9.61 -5.22
N VAL A 116 -4.39 -9.78 -4.59
CA VAL A 116 -5.62 -9.07 -4.94
C VAL A 116 -5.94 -8.05 -3.86
N TRP A 117 -6.08 -6.78 -4.24
CA TRP A 117 -6.42 -5.69 -3.33
C TRP A 117 -7.85 -5.25 -3.56
N HIS A 118 -8.70 -5.48 -2.56
CA HIS A 118 -10.08 -5.02 -2.58
C HIS A 118 -10.19 -3.63 -1.91
N GLN A 119 -10.46 -2.61 -2.73
CA GLN A 119 -10.60 -1.21 -2.33
C GLN A 119 -12.05 -0.79 -2.54
N HIS A 120 -12.79 -0.59 -1.44
CA HIS A 120 -14.23 -0.33 -1.50
C HIS A 120 -14.65 0.83 -0.62
N GLN A 121 -15.62 1.61 -1.12
CA GLN A 121 -16.48 2.47 -0.34
C GLN A 121 -17.90 2.38 -0.88
N PRO A 122 -18.93 2.37 -0.01
CA PRO A 122 -20.32 2.34 -0.44
C PRO A 122 -20.70 3.66 -1.14
N PRO A 123 -21.77 3.68 -1.96
CA PRO A 123 -22.39 4.91 -2.41
C PRO A 123 -22.78 5.78 -1.20
N SER A 124 -22.01 6.85 -0.95
CA SER A 124 -22.15 7.66 0.27
C SER A 124 -22.94 8.94 0.03
N TYR A 125 -23.55 9.10 -1.15
CA TYR A 125 -24.32 10.27 -1.53
C TYR A 125 -25.83 10.08 -1.26
N LEU A 126 -26.48 11.17 -0.93
CA LEU A 126 -27.90 11.30 -0.63
C LEU A 126 -28.66 11.72 -1.90
N PRO A 127 -30.00 11.57 -1.94
CA PRO A 127 -30.81 12.00 -3.09
C PRO A 127 -30.68 13.49 -3.45
N ASN A 128 -30.22 14.32 -2.51
CA ASN A 128 -29.96 15.75 -2.73
C ASN A 128 -28.55 16.05 -3.28
N GLY A 129 -27.77 15.01 -3.63
CA GLY A 129 -26.41 15.13 -4.17
C GLY A 129 -25.31 15.39 -3.12
N ARG A 130 -25.65 15.50 -1.83
CA ARG A 130 -24.67 15.64 -0.76
C ARG A 130 -24.15 14.29 -0.31
N TYR A 131 -22.92 14.26 0.19
CA TYR A 131 -22.28 13.08 0.75
C TYR A 131 -22.49 13.01 2.25
N LYS A 132 -23.01 11.88 2.73
CA LYS A 132 -23.16 11.57 4.15
C LYS A 132 -21.80 11.48 4.85
N TRP A 133 -20.83 10.87 4.18
CA TRP A 133 -19.45 10.71 4.67
C TRP A 133 -18.46 11.10 3.59
N ASP A 134 -17.34 11.67 4.00
CA ASP A 134 -16.24 12.03 3.10
C ASP A 134 -15.25 10.88 2.87
N TYR A 135 -15.49 9.68 3.40
CA TYR A 135 -14.58 8.53 3.34
C TYR A 135 -14.06 8.18 1.94
N PRO A 136 -14.88 8.21 0.85
CA PRO A 136 -14.37 8.03 -0.51
C PRO A 136 -13.21 8.96 -0.86
N PHE A 137 -13.19 10.17 -0.30
CA PHE A 137 -12.21 11.21 -0.57
C PHE A 137 -11.13 11.28 0.52
N ARG A 138 -11.54 11.23 1.79
CA ARG A 138 -10.67 11.32 2.97
C ARG A 138 -9.55 10.32 2.93
N TRP A 139 -9.84 9.08 2.54
CA TRP A 139 -8.83 8.03 2.44
C TRP A 139 -7.86 8.18 1.26
N VAL A 140 -7.99 9.24 0.47
CA VAL A 140 -6.98 9.69 -0.49
C VAL A 140 -6.06 10.76 0.12
N TRP A 141 -6.58 11.73 0.85
CA TRP A 141 -5.81 12.93 1.26
C TRP A 141 -5.44 13.00 2.75
N TYR A 142 -6.08 12.23 3.61
CA TYR A 142 -5.85 12.27 5.05
C TYR A 142 -4.61 11.45 5.42
N ASN A 143 -3.63 12.08 6.07
CA ASN A 143 -2.36 11.46 6.45
C ASN A 143 -2.57 10.45 7.59
N LEU A 144 -2.65 9.16 7.24
CA LEU A 144 -2.75 8.07 8.21
C LEU A 144 -1.41 7.46 8.59
N PHE A 145 -0.38 7.65 7.76
CA PHE A 145 0.92 7.02 7.95
C PHE A 145 1.89 7.99 8.62
N ASN A 146 2.33 7.67 9.84
CA ASN A 146 3.44 8.36 10.48
C ASN A 146 4.75 8.00 9.77
N GLY A 147 5.69 8.95 9.63
CA GLY A 147 7.07 8.63 9.25
C GLY A 147 7.40 8.58 7.75
N GLY A 148 6.88 9.52 6.94
CA GLY A 148 7.47 9.85 5.63
C GLY A 148 6.59 9.70 4.39
N TYR A 149 5.33 9.28 4.54
CA TYR A 149 4.36 9.26 3.44
C TYR A 149 3.28 10.33 3.64
N THR A 150 2.97 11.07 2.57
CA THR A 150 1.88 12.04 2.53
C THR A 150 0.71 11.45 1.74
N GLY A 151 -0.50 11.57 2.28
CA GLY A 151 -1.74 11.06 1.73
C GLY A 151 -2.35 9.92 2.53
N GLY A 152 -3.57 9.55 2.14
CA GLY A 152 -4.29 8.40 2.66
C GLY A 152 -3.93 7.09 1.94
N PRO A 153 -4.48 5.97 2.39
CA PRO A 153 -4.14 4.63 1.91
C PRO A 153 -4.25 4.49 0.40
N TYR A 154 -5.27 5.04 -0.26
CA TYR A 154 -5.41 4.92 -1.71
C TYR A 154 -4.27 5.60 -2.47
N TYR A 155 -3.90 6.80 -2.02
CA TYR A 155 -2.86 7.59 -2.66
C TYR A 155 -1.46 7.01 -2.41
N VAL A 156 -1.19 6.60 -1.16
CA VAL A 156 0.07 5.94 -0.80
C VAL A 156 0.22 4.60 -1.51
N HIS A 157 -0.85 3.81 -1.61
CA HIS A 157 -0.85 2.54 -2.33
C HIS A 157 -0.49 2.71 -3.81
N ALA A 158 -1.14 3.65 -4.51
CA ALA A 158 -0.81 3.96 -5.90
C ALA A 158 0.65 4.44 -6.06
N LYS A 159 1.16 5.26 -5.14
CA LYS A 159 2.58 5.68 -5.14
C LYS A 159 3.55 4.51 -4.95
N LEU A 160 3.23 3.58 -4.06
CA LEU A 160 4.05 2.39 -3.83
C LEU A 160 4.07 1.47 -5.05
N LEU A 161 2.93 1.28 -5.71
CA LEU A 161 2.85 0.50 -6.94
C LEU A 161 3.66 1.15 -8.08
N LEU A 162 3.66 2.48 -8.20
CA LEU A 162 4.51 3.17 -9.17
C LEU A 162 5.99 3.04 -8.84
N LYS A 163 6.35 3.14 -7.55
CA LYS A 163 7.73 2.98 -7.08
C LYS A 163 8.26 1.57 -7.35
N TYR A 164 7.42 0.55 -7.23
CA TYR A 164 7.76 -0.86 -7.41
C TYR A 164 7.02 -1.46 -8.62
N GLY A 165 7.14 -0.81 -9.79
CA GLY A 165 6.36 -1.13 -11.00
C GLY A 165 6.56 -2.54 -11.58
N ASP A 166 7.61 -3.25 -11.16
CA ASP A 166 7.89 -4.64 -11.52
C ASP A 166 7.02 -5.63 -10.75
N VAL A 167 6.45 -5.23 -9.60
CA VAL A 167 5.55 -6.07 -8.81
C VAL A 167 4.15 -6.00 -9.40
N LYS A 168 3.74 -7.08 -10.07
CA LYS A 168 2.41 -7.19 -10.68
C LYS A 168 1.37 -7.56 -9.63
N THR A 169 0.24 -6.84 -9.63
CA THR A 169 -0.85 -7.07 -8.68
C THR A 169 -2.22 -6.96 -9.35
N VAL A 170 -3.25 -7.50 -8.70
CA VAL A 170 -4.64 -7.34 -9.11
C VAL A 170 -5.29 -6.30 -8.19
N GLN A 171 -6.01 -5.36 -8.77
CA GLN A 171 -6.65 -4.26 -8.05
C GLN A 171 -8.15 -4.28 -8.34
N HIS A 172 -8.95 -4.16 -7.29
CA HIS A 172 -10.37 -3.89 -7.39
C HIS A 172 -10.66 -2.57 -6.70
N LEU A 173 -10.84 -1.49 -7.47
CA LEU A 173 -11.44 -0.25 -6.99
C LEU A 173 -12.94 -0.33 -7.27
N SER A 174 -13.78 -0.37 -6.23
CA SER A 174 -15.20 -0.63 -6.42
C SER A 174 -15.85 0.41 -7.34
N PRO A 175 -16.82 0.02 -8.19
CA PRO A 175 -17.45 0.98 -9.11
C PRO A 175 -18.11 2.15 -8.39
N SER A 176 -18.70 1.91 -7.22
CA SER A 176 -19.19 2.95 -6.31
C SER A 176 -18.11 3.93 -5.85
N LEU A 177 -16.89 3.47 -5.54
CA LEU A 177 -15.76 4.34 -5.21
C LEU A 177 -15.34 5.17 -6.42
N LEU A 178 -15.19 4.51 -7.58
CA LEU A 178 -14.78 5.16 -8.82
C LEU A 178 -15.77 6.25 -9.26
N LYS A 179 -17.07 5.98 -9.19
CA LYS A 179 -18.10 6.96 -9.54
C LYS A 179 -17.99 8.21 -8.66
N GLN A 180 -17.84 8.01 -7.35
CA GLN A 180 -17.71 9.12 -6.40
C GLN A 180 -16.44 9.94 -6.66
N TRP A 181 -15.32 9.29 -7.00
CA TRP A 181 -14.08 9.99 -7.40
C TRP A 181 -14.27 10.82 -8.67
N VAL A 182 -14.90 10.25 -9.71
CA VAL A 182 -15.20 10.99 -10.95
C VAL A 182 -16.08 12.19 -10.64
N ASP A 183 -17.14 12.02 -9.85
CA ASP A 183 -18.04 13.10 -9.49
C ASP A 183 -17.34 14.24 -8.76
N ALA A 184 -16.48 13.91 -7.80
CA ALA A 184 -15.67 14.90 -7.11
C ALA A 184 -14.70 15.63 -8.05
N ILE A 185 -14.05 14.91 -8.96
CA ILE A 185 -13.12 15.49 -9.95
C ILE A 185 -13.84 16.43 -10.93
N GLU A 186 -15.06 16.09 -11.33
CA GLU A 186 -15.83 16.83 -12.33
C GLU A 186 -16.64 17.97 -11.73
N ASN A 187 -17.08 17.88 -10.47
CA ASN A 187 -18.06 18.80 -9.89
C ASN A 187 -17.66 19.35 -8.51
N GLY A 188 -16.60 18.82 -7.90
CA GLY A 188 -16.39 18.93 -6.46
C GLY A 188 -17.39 18.08 -5.68
N TYR A 189 -17.37 18.15 -4.36
CA TYR A 189 -18.33 17.45 -3.51
C TYR A 189 -18.73 18.27 -2.28
N ARG A 190 -19.95 18.03 -1.79
CA ARG A 190 -20.49 18.69 -0.59
C ARG A 190 -20.91 17.66 0.43
N LEU A 191 -20.55 17.87 1.69
CA LEU A 191 -20.96 17.01 2.79
C LEU A 191 -22.34 17.39 3.32
N GLU A 192 -23.01 16.45 3.97
CA GLU A 192 -24.30 16.69 4.64
C GLU A 192 -24.20 17.84 5.66
N THR A 193 -23.08 17.89 6.39
CA THR A 193 -22.68 18.93 7.36
C THR A 193 -22.43 20.31 6.73
N GLY A 194 -22.34 20.39 5.40
CA GLY A 194 -22.35 21.64 4.64
C GLY A 194 -21.01 22.03 4.03
N GLU A 195 -19.91 21.42 4.46
CA GLU A 195 -18.57 21.62 3.90
C GLU A 195 -18.58 21.32 2.41
N TYR A 196 -17.89 22.16 1.64
CA TYR A 196 -17.80 22.05 0.20
C TYR A 196 -16.33 22.05 -0.22
N TYR A 197 -16.00 21.11 -1.08
CA TYR A 197 -14.68 20.94 -1.67
C TYR A 197 -14.86 21.08 -3.18
N ASP A 198 -14.48 22.22 -3.74
CA ASP A 198 -14.54 22.45 -5.19
C ASP A 198 -13.48 21.63 -5.94
N GLN A 199 -13.55 21.65 -7.27
CA GLN A 199 -12.65 20.89 -8.17
C GLN A 199 -11.17 21.25 -8.02
N ASP A 200 -10.88 22.45 -7.50
CA ASP A 200 -9.56 23.03 -7.32
C ASP A 200 -9.02 22.89 -5.90
N SER A 201 -9.84 22.43 -4.96
CA SER A 201 -9.42 22.08 -3.60
C SER A 201 -8.27 21.08 -3.61
N ARG A 202 -7.41 21.16 -2.59
CA ARG A 202 -6.26 20.25 -2.43
C ARG A 202 -6.74 18.79 -2.40
N GLU A 203 -7.85 18.55 -1.71
CA GLU A 203 -8.48 17.26 -1.51
C GLU A 203 -8.88 16.62 -2.86
N VAL A 204 -9.60 17.36 -3.71
CA VAL A 204 -10.02 16.88 -5.03
C VAL A 204 -8.83 16.72 -5.98
N LYS A 205 -7.82 17.60 -5.90
CA LYS A 205 -6.57 17.45 -6.66
C LYS A 205 -5.83 16.15 -6.31
N MET A 206 -5.80 15.75 -5.04
CA MET A 206 -5.23 14.47 -4.62
C MET A 206 -6.05 13.27 -5.12
N VAL A 207 -7.39 13.35 -5.16
CA VAL A 207 -8.25 12.33 -5.79
C VAL A 207 -7.95 12.19 -7.27
N ARG A 208 -7.83 13.32 -7.99
CA ARG A 208 -7.45 13.35 -9.42
C ARG A 208 -6.10 12.70 -9.65
N GLU A 209 -5.11 13.00 -8.82
CA GLU A 209 -3.78 12.41 -8.91
C GLU A 209 -3.78 10.91 -8.59
N ALA A 210 -4.49 10.47 -7.55
CA ALA A 210 -4.64 9.04 -7.24
C ALA A 210 -5.23 8.26 -8.43
N LEU A 211 -6.33 8.76 -8.99
CA LEU A 211 -6.96 8.13 -10.15
C LEU A 211 -6.01 8.11 -11.36
N LYS A 212 -5.26 9.18 -11.60
CA LYS A 212 -4.27 9.24 -12.67
C LYS A 212 -3.19 8.17 -12.49
N MET A 213 -2.67 7.99 -11.27
CA MET A 213 -1.67 6.96 -10.98
C MET A 213 -2.23 5.55 -11.23
N PHE A 214 -3.45 5.24 -10.82
CA PHE A 214 -4.08 3.95 -11.13
C PHE A 214 -4.29 3.74 -12.64
N LYS A 215 -4.68 4.78 -13.40
CA LYS A 215 -4.77 4.68 -14.86
C LYS A 215 -3.42 4.40 -15.51
N GLU A 216 -2.35 5.03 -15.02
CA GLU A 216 -0.98 4.78 -15.50
C GLU A 216 -0.53 3.35 -15.22
N LEU A 217 -0.75 2.87 -13.98
CA LEU A 217 -0.47 1.50 -13.55
C LEU A 217 -1.25 0.45 -14.33
N SER A 218 -2.49 0.77 -14.74
CA SER A 218 -3.28 -0.13 -15.59
C SER A 218 -2.72 -0.14 -17.01
N LYS A 219 -2.46 1.04 -17.58
CA LYS A 219 -1.97 1.19 -18.95
C LYS A 219 -0.60 0.54 -19.17
N ASN A 220 0.29 0.56 -18.18
CA ASN A 220 1.62 -0.05 -18.27
C ASN A 220 1.64 -1.54 -17.88
N GLY A 221 0.47 -2.12 -17.55
CA GLY A 221 0.35 -3.53 -17.16
C GLY A 221 1.02 -3.85 -15.81
N THR A 222 1.21 -2.87 -14.92
CA THR A 222 1.62 -3.13 -13.52
C THR A 222 0.46 -3.68 -12.70
N ILE A 223 -0.77 -3.24 -13.00
CA ILE A 223 -1.98 -3.78 -12.37
C ILE A 223 -2.95 -4.36 -13.38
N GLU A 224 -3.56 -5.47 -12.99
CA GLU A 224 -4.82 -5.94 -13.58
C GLU A 224 -5.99 -5.36 -12.79
N LEU A 225 -7.06 -4.95 -13.47
CA LEU A 225 -8.25 -4.37 -12.85
C LEU A 225 -9.41 -5.37 -12.85
N LEU A 226 -10.01 -5.59 -11.69
CA LEU A 226 -11.29 -6.24 -11.54
C LEU A 226 -12.42 -5.21 -11.57
N THR A 227 -13.62 -5.68 -11.95
CA THR A 227 -14.87 -4.97 -11.67
C THR A 227 -15.68 -5.68 -10.57
N SER A 228 -16.87 -5.19 -10.25
CA SER A 228 -17.81 -5.76 -9.29
C SER A 228 -19.21 -5.20 -9.56
N VAL A 229 -20.22 -5.69 -8.85
CA VAL A 229 -21.51 -4.99 -8.73
C VAL A 229 -21.35 -3.57 -8.15
N TYR A 230 -22.23 -2.66 -8.57
CA TYR A 230 -22.15 -1.23 -8.25
C TYR A 230 -22.16 -0.93 -6.74
N ALA A 231 -23.23 -1.31 -6.03
CA ALA A 231 -23.41 -0.94 -4.63
C ALA A 231 -22.72 -1.90 -3.65
N HIS A 232 -21.91 -2.83 -4.16
CA HIS A 232 -21.24 -3.88 -3.36
C HIS A 232 -22.24 -4.77 -2.61
N THR A 233 -23.36 -5.05 -3.25
CA THR A 233 -24.41 -5.87 -2.69
C THR A 233 -23.95 -7.32 -2.51
N ILE A 234 -24.34 -7.96 -1.41
CA ILE A 234 -23.97 -9.35 -1.06
C ILE A 234 -24.66 -10.32 -2.03
N SER A 235 -24.09 -10.50 -3.22
CA SER A 235 -24.75 -11.10 -4.38
C SER A 235 -25.22 -12.53 -4.11
N GLY A 236 -24.37 -13.38 -3.52
CA GLY A 236 -24.75 -14.76 -3.20
C GLY A 236 -25.90 -14.83 -2.20
N TYR A 237 -25.99 -13.89 -1.25
CA TYR A 237 -27.13 -13.82 -0.33
C TYR A 237 -28.42 -13.40 -1.05
N LEU A 238 -28.37 -12.39 -1.91
CA LEU A 238 -29.55 -11.95 -2.65
C LEU A 238 -30.11 -13.04 -3.55
N VAL A 239 -29.23 -13.71 -4.28
CA VAL A 239 -29.62 -14.79 -5.18
C VAL A 239 -30.16 -15.98 -4.40
N SER A 240 -29.42 -16.47 -3.41
CA SER A 240 -29.83 -17.67 -2.65
C SER A 240 -31.11 -17.45 -1.83
N LYS A 241 -31.29 -16.25 -1.26
CA LYS A 241 -32.41 -15.96 -0.35
C LYS A 241 -33.65 -15.44 -1.04
N TYR A 242 -33.48 -14.63 -2.08
CA TYR A 242 -34.58 -13.87 -2.69
C TYR A 242 -34.74 -14.14 -4.19
N GLY A 243 -33.85 -14.92 -4.82
CA GLY A 243 -33.91 -15.19 -6.26
C GLY A 243 -33.67 -13.97 -7.14
N MET A 244 -33.05 -12.91 -6.59
CA MET A 244 -32.84 -11.61 -7.24
C MET A 244 -31.63 -11.63 -8.19
N LEU A 245 -31.62 -12.58 -9.13
CA LEU A 245 -30.53 -12.73 -10.09
C LEU A 245 -30.47 -11.57 -11.10
N ASP A 246 -31.63 -11.06 -11.48
CA ASP A 246 -31.83 -9.90 -12.35
C ASP A 246 -31.24 -8.62 -11.76
N VAL A 247 -31.47 -8.37 -10.48
CA VAL A 247 -30.90 -7.22 -9.76
C VAL A 247 -29.37 -7.31 -9.71
N VAL A 248 -28.83 -8.50 -9.45
CA VAL A 248 -27.38 -8.71 -9.45
C VAL A 248 -26.79 -8.51 -10.84
N GLU A 249 -27.48 -8.94 -11.89
CA GLU A 249 -27.06 -8.73 -13.28
C GLU A 249 -27.03 -7.23 -13.63
N GLU A 250 -28.07 -6.48 -13.28
CA GLU A 250 -28.14 -5.02 -13.49
C GLU A 250 -27.03 -4.28 -12.75
N GLU A 251 -26.80 -4.61 -11.47
CA GLU A 251 -25.72 -3.99 -10.71
C GLU A 251 -24.33 -4.32 -11.25
N LEU A 252 -24.15 -5.54 -11.78
CA LEU A 252 -22.90 -5.97 -12.40
C LEU A 252 -22.64 -5.22 -13.72
N GLU A 253 -23.67 -5.03 -14.55
CA GLU A 253 -23.59 -4.23 -15.77
C GLU A 253 -23.17 -2.79 -15.45
N LEU A 254 -23.86 -2.15 -14.51
CA LEU A 254 -23.54 -0.79 -14.10
C LEU A 254 -22.11 -0.67 -13.57
N GLY A 255 -21.68 -1.66 -12.76
CA GLY A 255 -20.33 -1.69 -12.23
C GLY A 255 -19.26 -1.86 -13.31
N TYR A 256 -19.51 -2.75 -14.27
CA TYR A 256 -18.65 -2.97 -15.43
C TYR A 256 -18.51 -1.69 -16.26
N ASP A 257 -19.63 -1.04 -16.60
CA ASP A 257 -19.65 0.15 -17.44
C ASP A 257 -18.89 1.31 -16.79
N ILE A 258 -19.04 1.51 -15.49
CA ILE A 258 -18.26 2.53 -14.75
C ILE A 258 -16.76 2.20 -14.80
N THR A 259 -16.39 0.94 -14.56
CA THR A 259 -14.98 0.52 -14.57
C THR A 259 -14.37 0.76 -15.96
N LYS A 260 -15.09 0.35 -17.01
CA LYS A 260 -14.69 0.53 -18.41
C LYS A 260 -14.61 2.00 -18.80
N ALA A 261 -15.58 2.82 -18.42
CA ALA A 261 -15.56 4.26 -18.70
C ALA A 261 -14.39 4.98 -18.02
N VAL A 262 -14.06 4.58 -16.79
CA VAL A 262 -12.99 5.22 -16.02
C VAL A 262 -11.61 4.80 -16.51
N PHE A 263 -11.37 3.51 -16.71
CA PHE A 263 -10.04 2.97 -17.01
C PHE A 263 -9.79 2.67 -18.49
N GLY A 264 -10.85 2.56 -19.30
CA GLY A 264 -10.75 2.13 -20.70
C GLY A 264 -10.39 0.66 -20.87
N VAL A 265 -10.70 -0.18 -19.87
CA VAL A 265 -10.37 -1.61 -19.88
C VAL A 265 -11.63 -2.47 -19.89
N ASP A 266 -11.59 -3.58 -20.63
CA ASP A 266 -12.58 -4.65 -20.53
C ASP A 266 -12.15 -5.63 -19.44
N ALA A 267 -12.59 -5.38 -18.19
CA ALA A 267 -12.22 -6.19 -17.03
C ALA A 267 -12.64 -7.66 -17.24
N LYS A 268 -11.69 -8.58 -17.07
CA LYS A 268 -11.91 -10.03 -17.24
C LYS A 268 -12.33 -10.75 -15.97
N GLY A 269 -11.95 -10.19 -14.83
CA GLY A 269 -12.30 -10.70 -13.51
C GLY A 269 -13.32 -9.85 -12.79
N VAL A 270 -14.11 -10.51 -11.95
CA VAL A 270 -15.07 -9.87 -11.04
C VAL A 270 -14.67 -10.13 -9.60
N TRP A 271 -14.69 -9.12 -8.75
CA TRP A 271 -14.70 -9.31 -7.31
C TRP A 271 -16.13 -9.58 -6.84
N THR A 272 -16.38 -10.77 -6.29
CA THR A 272 -17.67 -11.06 -5.63
C THR A 272 -17.68 -10.42 -4.24
N PRO A 273 -18.61 -9.50 -3.93
CA PRO A 273 -18.69 -8.85 -2.63
C PRO A 273 -18.71 -9.85 -1.48
N GLU A 274 -17.82 -9.63 -0.51
CA GLU A 274 -17.63 -10.48 0.67
C GLU A 274 -17.36 -11.97 0.37
N MET A 275 -16.96 -12.28 -0.87
CA MET A 275 -16.84 -13.66 -1.36
C MET A 275 -18.14 -14.46 -1.15
N ALA A 276 -19.27 -13.76 -1.04
CA ALA A 276 -20.58 -14.35 -0.77
C ALA A 276 -21.12 -14.98 -2.07
N TRP A 277 -21.06 -16.31 -2.12
CA TRP A 277 -21.23 -17.07 -3.34
C TRP A 277 -22.52 -17.89 -3.40
N ASP A 278 -23.14 -17.91 -4.59
CA ASP A 278 -24.17 -18.86 -5.00
C ASP A 278 -23.83 -19.35 -6.41
N GLN A 279 -24.08 -20.63 -6.72
CA GLN A 279 -23.71 -21.22 -8.01
C GLN A 279 -24.44 -20.58 -9.20
N GLN A 280 -25.60 -19.97 -8.99
CA GLN A 280 -26.31 -19.24 -10.05
C GLN A 280 -25.54 -18.01 -10.55
N LEU A 281 -24.59 -17.48 -9.77
CA LEU A 281 -23.74 -16.37 -10.20
C LEU A 281 -22.81 -16.75 -11.36
N VAL A 282 -22.47 -18.05 -11.52
CA VAL A 282 -21.68 -18.52 -12.67
C VAL A 282 -22.36 -18.16 -13.98
N GLU A 283 -23.68 -18.32 -14.07
CA GLU A 283 -24.43 -18.05 -15.28
C GLU A 283 -24.43 -16.55 -15.61
N VAL A 284 -24.53 -15.69 -14.59
CA VAL A 284 -24.48 -14.23 -14.77
C VAL A 284 -23.10 -13.81 -15.23
N TYR A 285 -22.04 -14.27 -14.54
CA TYR A 285 -20.67 -13.86 -14.84
C TYR A 285 -20.24 -14.34 -16.23
N SER A 286 -20.52 -15.60 -16.57
CA SER A 286 -20.14 -16.18 -17.87
C SER A 286 -20.89 -15.54 -19.06
N ARG A 287 -22.19 -15.24 -18.92
CA ARG A 287 -22.97 -14.55 -19.98
C ARG A 287 -22.43 -13.16 -20.30
N LYS A 288 -21.85 -12.47 -19.31
CA LYS A 288 -21.19 -11.16 -19.50
C LYS A 288 -19.74 -11.27 -19.96
N GLY A 289 -19.23 -12.49 -20.17
CA GLY A 289 -17.87 -12.72 -20.68
C GLY A 289 -16.77 -12.55 -19.62
N PHE A 290 -17.13 -12.60 -18.33
CA PHE A 290 -16.13 -12.67 -17.26
C PHE A 290 -15.53 -14.08 -17.19
N GLU A 291 -14.22 -14.13 -17.03
CA GLU A 291 -13.42 -15.35 -17.12
C GLU A 291 -13.13 -15.95 -15.75
N TYR A 292 -13.12 -15.12 -14.69
CA TYR A 292 -12.83 -15.57 -13.34
C TYR A 292 -13.42 -14.65 -12.27
N THR A 293 -13.46 -15.15 -11.04
CA THR A 293 -13.77 -14.37 -9.84
C THR A 293 -12.88 -14.80 -8.67
N ILE A 294 -12.95 -14.07 -7.56
CA ILE A 294 -12.18 -14.33 -6.33
C ILE A 294 -13.16 -14.76 -5.23
N LEU A 295 -12.90 -15.92 -4.63
CA LEU A 295 -13.69 -16.56 -3.57
C LEU A 295 -12.79 -16.98 -2.40
#